data_AF-A0A497SJZ1-F1
#
_entry.id   AF-A0A497SJZ1-F1
#
_cell.length_a   1.000
_cell.length_b   1.000
_cell.length_c   1.000
_cell.angle_alpha   90.00
_cell.angle_beta   90.00
_cell.angle_gamma   90.00
#
_symmetry.space_group_name_H-M   'P 1'
#
loop_
_entity.id
_entity.type
_entity.pdbx_description
1 polymer ?
#
loop_
_entity_poly.entity_id
_entity_poly.type
_entity_poly.pdbx_seq_one_letter_code
_entity_poly.pdbx_strand_id
1 'polypeptide(L)'
;MERQEYTNKELARDYLSVAALSMSNNHMTFLLRQVNIIAQSEVDIPEFYREHGSLAGLEVNGIGKKAKYILELILEKGVDKAWEIIQEETIREEQARWQFGTSYKPNHESWDDDTAKIQAAWLTAYW
;
A
#
# COMPACT_ATOMS: atom_id res chain seq x y z
N MET A 1 -25.93 0.74 15.37
CA MET A 1 -24.46 0.62 15.53
C MET A 1 -23.87 1.88 14.94
N GLU A 2 -23.42 2.80 15.79
CA GLU A 2 -22.55 3.89 15.34
C GLU A 2 -21.28 3.23 14.79
N ARG A 3 -21.05 3.35 13.46
CA ARG A 3 -19.77 2.93 12.89
C ARG A 3 -18.75 3.99 13.31
N GLN A 4 -17.73 3.56 14.02
CA GLN A 4 -16.56 4.35 14.37
C GLN A 4 -16.04 5.05 13.10
N GLU A 5 -15.85 6.36 13.15
CA GLU A 5 -15.27 7.13 12.05
C GLU A 5 -13.86 6.59 11.78
N TYR A 6 -13.69 5.97 10.63
CA TYR A 6 -12.43 5.38 10.22
C TYR A 6 -11.55 6.52 9.72
N THR A 7 -10.39 6.72 10.35
CA THR A 7 -9.55 7.89 10.11
C THR A 7 -8.50 7.66 9.01
N ASN A 8 -7.95 8.73 8.44
CA ASN A 8 -6.80 8.65 7.53
C ASN A 8 -5.60 7.87 8.10
N LYS A 9 -5.38 7.94 9.42
CA LYS A 9 -4.28 7.21 10.09
C LYS A 9 -4.53 5.70 10.13
N GLU A 10 -5.77 5.30 10.45
CA GLU A 10 -6.16 3.89 10.43
C GLU A 10 -6.14 3.34 9.01
N LEU A 11 -6.70 4.09 8.05
CA LEU A 11 -6.66 3.74 6.64
C LEU A 11 -5.22 3.60 6.11
N ALA A 12 -4.30 4.49 6.51
CA ALA A 12 -2.89 4.39 6.13
C ALA A 12 -2.20 3.14 6.70
N ARG A 13 -2.51 2.77 7.95
CA ARG A 13 -2.01 1.54 8.58
C ARG A 13 -2.49 0.31 7.83
N ASP A 14 -3.77 0.28 7.52
CA ASP A 14 -4.38 -0.88 6.90
C ASP A 14 -3.98 -0.97 5.42
N TYR A 15 -3.80 0.17 4.74
CA TYR A 15 -3.17 0.26 3.43
C TYR A 15 -1.77 -0.36 3.41
N LEU A 16 -0.92 -0.04 4.39
CA LEU A 16 0.41 -0.65 4.50
C LEU A 16 0.32 -2.17 4.58
N SER A 17 -0.59 -2.70 5.39
CA SER A 17 -0.75 -4.15 5.59
C SER A 17 -1.16 -4.91 4.32
N VAL A 18 -2.00 -4.30 3.47
CA VAL A 18 -2.49 -4.89 2.22
C VAL A 18 -1.49 -4.68 1.09
N ALA A 19 -0.99 -3.45 0.91
CA ALA A 19 -0.14 -3.09 -0.21
C ALA A 19 1.24 -3.76 -0.15
N ALA A 20 1.76 -4.05 1.05
CA ALA A 20 3.04 -4.72 1.24
C ALA A 20 3.12 -6.09 0.56
N LEU A 21 1.99 -6.79 0.37
CA LEU A 21 1.96 -8.09 -0.34
C LEU A 21 2.36 -7.98 -1.82
N SER A 22 2.08 -6.82 -2.43
CA SER A 22 2.19 -6.63 -3.87
C SER A 22 3.49 -5.93 -4.29
N MET A 23 4.37 -5.60 -3.34
CA MET A 23 5.60 -4.85 -3.58
C MET A 23 6.84 -5.67 -3.25
N SER A 24 7.82 -5.67 -4.16
CA SER A 24 9.16 -6.19 -3.84
C SER A 24 9.88 -5.24 -2.88
N ASN A 25 10.89 -5.76 -2.16
CA ASN A 25 11.67 -5.00 -1.17
C ASN A 25 12.22 -3.66 -1.71
N ASN A 26 12.56 -3.60 -3.01
CA ASN A 26 13.10 -2.41 -3.66
C ASN A 26 12.09 -1.24 -3.75
N HIS A 27 10.81 -1.48 -3.48
CA HIS A 27 9.77 -0.45 -3.51
C HIS A 27 9.27 -0.03 -2.13
N MET A 28 9.88 -0.53 -1.04
CA MET A 28 9.45 -0.23 0.33
C MET A 28 9.45 1.27 0.64
N THR A 29 10.48 2.02 0.21
CA THR A 29 10.55 3.48 0.42
C THR A 29 9.39 4.22 -0.25
N PHE A 30 8.96 3.75 -1.43
CA PHE A 30 7.82 4.33 -2.13
C PHE A 30 6.50 4.04 -1.39
N LEU A 31 6.33 2.81 -0.91
CA LEU A 31 5.18 2.40 -0.09
C LEU A 31 5.07 3.27 1.17
N LEU A 32 6.15 3.41 1.92
CA LEU A 32 6.18 4.21 3.14
C LEU A 32 5.87 5.69 2.86
N ARG A 33 6.34 6.23 1.73
CA ARG A 33 5.97 7.58 1.29
C ARG A 33 4.47 7.71 1.06
N GLN A 34 3.83 6.74 0.41
CA GLN A 34 2.38 6.76 0.19
C GLN A 34 1.60 6.64 1.50
N VAL A 35 2.02 5.75 2.41
CA VAL A 35 1.43 5.63 3.75
C VAL A 35 1.46 6.97 4.49
N ASN A 36 2.60 7.67 4.44
CA ASN A 36 2.71 8.98 5.09
C ASN A 36 1.80 10.03 4.43
N ILE A 37 1.70 10.06 3.10
CA ILE A 37 0.80 10.96 2.37
C ILE A 37 -0.67 10.70 2.75
N ILE A 38 -1.09 9.44 2.86
CA ILE A 38 -2.44 9.08 3.28
C ILE A 38 -2.69 9.55 4.72
N ALA A 39 -1.80 9.18 5.64
CA ALA A 39 -1.95 9.48 7.08
C ALA A 39 -2.00 10.98 7.39
N GLN A 40 -1.28 11.79 6.60
CA GLN A 40 -1.15 13.25 6.77
C GLN A 40 -2.00 14.04 5.78
N SER A 41 -2.86 13.38 4.99
CA SER A 41 -3.70 14.08 4.03
C SER A 41 -4.67 15.01 4.76
N GLU A 42 -4.78 16.26 4.29
CA GLU A 42 -5.77 17.23 4.77
C GLU A 42 -7.19 16.84 4.32
N VAL A 43 -7.31 16.10 3.22
CA VAL A 43 -8.58 15.55 2.75
C VAL A 43 -8.90 14.30 3.56
N ASP A 44 -10.10 14.25 4.15
CA ASP A 44 -10.61 13.03 4.75
C ASP A 44 -10.96 12.02 3.64
N ILE A 45 -10.07 11.05 3.42
CA ILE A 45 -10.18 10.08 2.33
C ILE A 45 -11.37 9.12 2.55
N PRO A 46 -11.56 8.54 3.75
CA PRO A 46 -12.76 7.78 4.10
C PRO A 46 -14.05 8.55 3.83
N GLU A 47 -14.11 9.82 4.24
CA GLU A 47 -15.30 10.66 4.03
C GLU A 47 -15.52 10.96 2.55
N PHE A 48 -14.47 11.34 1.82
CA PHE A 48 -14.54 11.56 0.38
C PHE A 48 -15.09 10.32 -0.35
N TYR A 49 -14.61 9.13 0.01
CA TYR A 49 -15.13 7.88 -0.55
C TYR A 49 -16.60 7.66 -0.20
N ARG A 50 -17.02 7.98 1.02
CA ARG A 50 -18.42 7.86 1.46
C ARG A 50 -19.35 8.77 0.65
N GLU A 51 -18.93 10.00 0.37
CA GLU A 51 -19.72 10.98 -0.38
C GLU A 51 -19.78 10.67 -1.88
N HIS A 52 -18.68 10.18 -2.46
CA HIS A 52 -18.57 10.02 -3.92
C HIS A 52 -18.70 8.57 -4.40
N GLY A 53 -18.56 7.58 -3.51
CA GLY A 53 -18.53 6.15 -3.84
C GLY A 53 -17.25 5.68 -4.54
N SER A 54 -16.30 6.58 -4.80
CA SER A 54 -15.00 6.28 -5.44
C SER A 54 -13.97 7.37 -5.16
N LEU A 55 -12.70 6.98 -5.15
CA LEU A 55 -11.52 7.83 -5.04
C LEU A 55 -10.98 8.31 -6.41
N ALA A 56 -11.66 8.00 -7.54
CA ALA A 56 -11.22 8.41 -8.87
C ALA A 56 -10.96 9.93 -8.96
N GLY A 57 -11.86 10.74 -8.39
CA GLY A 57 -11.76 12.20 -8.33
C GLY A 57 -10.90 12.77 -7.19
N LEU A 58 -10.29 11.92 -6.34
CA LEU A 58 -9.46 12.38 -5.23
C LEU A 58 -8.15 13.02 -5.74
N GLU A 59 -7.98 14.32 -5.59
CA GLU A 59 -6.78 15.05 -6.05
C GLU A 59 -5.71 15.15 -4.97
N VAL A 60 -5.22 14.01 -4.47
CA VAL A 60 -4.10 13.95 -3.52
C VAL A 60 -2.81 13.56 -4.24
N ASN A 61 -1.87 14.49 -4.31
CA ASN A 61 -0.57 14.27 -4.95
C ASN A 61 0.20 13.12 -4.30
N GLY A 62 0.67 12.18 -5.13
CA GLY A 62 1.43 11.02 -4.69
C GLY A 62 0.61 9.76 -4.40
N ILE A 63 -0.74 9.84 -4.42
CA ILE A 63 -1.62 8.67 -4.39
C ILE A 63 -2.02 8.30 -5.84
N GLY A 64 -1.34 7.29 -6.39
CA GLY A 64 -1.59 6.79 -7.73
C GLY A 64 -2.81 5.87 -7.85
N LYS A 65 -3.18 5.48 -9.07
CA LYS A 65 -4.34 4.62 -9.37
C LYS A 65 -4.36 3.31 -8.56
N LYS A 66 -3.23 2.60 -8.47
CA LYS A 66 -3.14 1.34 -7.71
C LYS A 66 -3.35 1.56 -6.22
N ALA A 67 -2.82 2.65 -5.67
CA ALA A 67 -3.03 2.99 -4.27
C ALA A 67 -4.52 3.29 -4.00
N LYS A 68 -5.16 4.11 -4.85
CA LYS A 68 -6.60 4.39 -4.78
C LYS A 68 -7.44 3.11 -4.81
N TYR A 69 -7.15 2.19 -5.72
CA TYR A 69 -7.84 0.90 -5.80
C TYR A 69 -7.76 0.10 -4.49
N ILE A 70 -6.57 -0.01 -3.90
CA ILE A 70 -6.39 -0.72 -2.63
C ILE A 70 -7.15 -0.02 -1.49
N LEU A 71 -7.11 1.31 -1.44
CA LEU A 71 -7.85 2.09 -0.44
C LEU A 71 -9.36 1.88 -0.58
N GLU A 72 -9.89 1.90 -1.80
CA GLU A 72 -11.30 1.61 -2.08
C GLU A 72 -11.68 0.19 -1.62
N LEU A 73 -10.85 -0.82 -1.90
CA LEU A 73 -11.10 -2.19 -1.42
C LEU A 73 -11.17 -2.26 0.11
N ILE A 74 -10.27 -1.57 0.82
CA ILE A 74 -10.27 -1.52 2.28
C ILE A 74 -11.55 -0.86 2.80
N LEU A 75 -11.94 0.28 2.23
CA LEU A 75 -13.12 1.03 2.65
C LEU A 75 -14.44 0.30 2.34
N GLU A 76 -14.50 -0.41 1.21
CA GLU A 76 -15.71 -1.11 0.77
C GLU A 76 -15.87 -2.49 1.44
N LYS A 77 -14.78 -3.26 1.51
CA LYS A 77 -14.82 -4.69 1.86
C LYS A 77 -14.11 -5.03 3.17
N GLY A 78 -13.39 -4.09 3.75
CA GLY A 78 -12.55 -4.32 4.93
C GLY A 78 -11.17 -4.91 4.57
N VAL A 79 -10.28 -4.85 5.55
CA VAL A 79 -8.85 -5.20 5.40
C VAL A 79 -8.67 -6.65 4.95
N ASP A 80 -9.32 -7.60 5.61
CA ASP A 80 -9.14 -9.02 5.33
C ASP A 80 -9.52 -9.37 3.88
N LYS A 81 -10.64 -8.82 3.39
CA LYS A 81 -11.09 -9.09 2.03
C LYS A 81 -10.23 -8.37 0.99
N ALA A 82 -9.79 -7.15 1.28
CA ALA A 82 -8.83 -6.45 0.42
C ALA A 82 -7.50 -7.23 0.33
N TRP A 83 -7.03 -7.78 1.44
CA TRP A 83 -5.83 -8.60 1.51
C TRP A 83 -5.93 -9.85 0.61
N GLU A 84 -7.04 -10.60 0.72
CA GLU A 84 -7.29 -11.78 -0.12
C GLU A 84 -7.27 -11.44 -1.62
N ILE A 85 -7.99 -10.38 -2.01
CA ILE A 85 -8.08 -9.96 -3.41
C ILE A 85 -6.70 -9.59 -3.97
N ILE A 86 -5.94 -8.75 -3.25
CA ILE A 86 -4.61 -8.31 -3.69
C ILE A 86 -3.62 -9.46 -3.71
N GLN A 87 -3.71 -10.41 -2.78
CA GLN A 87 -2.88 -11.61 -2.80
C GLN A 87 -3.16 -12.47 -4.05
N GLU A 88 -4.43 -12.75 -4.35
CA GLU A 88 -4.82 -13.53 -5.52
C GLU A 88 -4.41 -12.86 -6.84
N GLU A 89 -4.53 -11.54 -6.93
CA GLU A 89 -4.06 -10.77 -8.09
C GLU A 89 -2.54 -10.86 -8.24
N THR A 90 -1.79 -10.71 -7.15
CA THR A 90 -0.32 -10.81 -7.14
C THR A 90 0.14 -12.21 -7.58
N ILE A 91 -0.52 -13.26 -7.08
CA ILE A 91 -0.24 -14.64 -7.50
C ILE A 91 -0.51 -14.82 -8.98
N ARG A 92 -1.63 -14.30 -9.50
CA ARG A 92 -1.96 -14.37 -10.94
C ARG A 92 -0.94 -13.63 -11.80
N GLU A 93 -0.51 -12.43 -11.39
CA GLU A 93 0.53 -11.66 -12.09
C GLU A 93 1.85 -12.42 -12.15
N GLU A 94 2.29 -13.02 -11.03
CA GLU A 94 3.50 -13.84 -11.00
C GLU A 94 3.35 -15.10 -11.85
N GLN A 95 2.24 -15.85 -11.75
CA GLN A 95 2.00 -17.00 -12.62
C GLN A 95 2.05 -16.64 -14.10
N ALA A 96 1.49 -15.49 -14.50
CA ALA A 96 1.59 -15.00 -15.87
C ALA A 96 3.06 -14.74 -16.26
N ARG A 97 3.85 -14.05 -15.42
CA ARG A 97 5.28 -13.80 -15.69
C ARG A 97 6.07 -15.10 -15.94
N TRP A 98 5.79 -16.12 -15.12
CA TRP A 98 6.44 -17.42 -15.25
C TRP A 98 6.01 -18.17 -16.52
N GLN A 99 4.73 -18.12 -16.89
CA GLN A 99 4.20 -18.76 -18.10
C GLN A 99 4.67 -18.08 -19.40
N PHE A 100 4.85 -16.75 -19.39
CA PHE A 100 5.28 -15.97 -20.56
C PHE A 100 6.80 -15.78 -20.65
N GLY A 101 7.58 -16.43 -19.79
CA GLY A 101 9.04 -16.55 -19.96
C GLY A 101 9.79 -15.23 -19.91
N THR A 102 9.32 -14.22 -19.16
CA THR A 102 10.16 -13.06 -18.86
C THR A 102 11.22 -13.52 -17.88
N SER A 103 12.41 -13.81 -18.41
CA SER A 103 13.58 -14.20 -17.63
C SER A 103 13.93 -13.07 -16.66
N TYR A 104 13.46 -13.15 -15.42
CA TYR A 104 13.98 -12.33 -14.34
C TYR A 104 15.44 -12.75 -14.14
N LYS A 105 16.39 -11.96 -14.66
CA LYS A 105 17.76 -11.99 -14.15
C LYS A 105 17.73 -11.28 -12.81
N PRO A 106 18.03 -11.96 -11.68
CA PRO A 106 18.25 -11.24 -10.45
C PRO A 106 19.49 -10.39 -10.67
N ASN A 107 19.33 -9.07 -10.69
CA ASN A 107 20.46 -8.19 -10.44
C ASN A 107 20.85 -8.44 -8.99
N HIS A 108 21.79 -9.36 -8.80
CA HIS A 108 22.44 -9.65 -7.53
C HIS A 108 23.39 -8.47 -7.21
N GLU A 109 22.82 -7.28 -7.00
CA GLU A 109 23.52 -6.19 -6.35
C GLU A 109 23.38 -6.45 -4.85
N SER A 110 24.49 -6.71 -4.18
CA SER A 110 24.55 -6.94 -2.74
C SER A 110 24.15 -5.66 -2.00
N TRP A 111 22.95 -5.61 -1.43
CA TRP A 111 22.40 -4.49 -0.64
C TRP A 111 22.60 -4.67 0.88
N ASP A 112 23.65 -5.38 1.29
CA ASP A 112 23.83 -5.75 2.70
C ASP A 112 24.24 -4.59 3.63
N ASP A 113 24.71 -3.44 3.12
CA ASP A 113 25.26 -2.39 3.98
C ASP A 113 24.33 -1.19 4.28
N ASP A 114 23.32 -0.92 3.45
CA ASP A 114 22.43 0.24 3.63
C ASP A 114 21.07 -0.12 4.24
N THR A 115 20.60 -1.36 4.03
CA THR A 115 19.32 -1.83 4.59
C THR A 115 19.37 -1.91 6.12
N ALA A 116 20.49 -2.36 6.67
CA ALA A 116 20.72 -2.43 8.11
C ALA A 116 20.73 -1.03 8.77
N LYS A 117 21.26 -0.01 8.08
CA LYS A 117 21.30 1.37 8.59
C LYS A 117 19.92 2.02 8.59
N ILE A 118 19.11 1.75 7.57
CA ILE A 118 17.73 2.28 7.49
C ILE A 118 16.83 1.61 8.53
N GLN A 119 16.96 0.30 8.77
CA GLN A 119 16.24 -0.39 9.84
C GLN A 119 16.66 0.09 11.24
N ALA A 120 17.96 0.32 11.46
CA ALA A 120 18.46 0.83 12.73
C ALA A 120 17.95 2.26 13.03
N ALA A 121 17.88 3.13 12.01
CA ALA A 121 17.36 4.49 12.14
C ALA A 121 15.86 4.53 12.48
N TRP A 122 15.07 3.59 11.95
CA TRP A 122 13.65 3.47 12.29
C TRP A 122 13.42 2.96 13.71
N LEU A 123 14.22 2.00 14.17
CA LEU A 123 14.11 1.47 15.54
C LEU A 123 14.55 2.46 16.61
N THR A 124 15.46 3.39 16.30
CA THR A 124 15.91 4.42 17.24
C THR A 124 15.03 5.68 17.27
N ALA A 125 14.22 5.93 16.23
CA ALA A 125 13.35 7.11 16.18
C ALA A 125 11.99 6.91 16.87
N TYR A 126 11.62 5.67 17.21
CA TYR A 126 10.29 5.30 17.74
C TYR A 126 10.34 4.59 19.11
N TRP A 127 11.46 4.70 19.84
CA TRP A 127 11.59 4.31 21.25
C TRP A 127 12.08 5.48 22.10
#